data_AF-A0A131XJ65-F1
#
_entry.id   AF-A0A131XJ65-F1
#
_cell.length_a   1.000
_cell.length_b   1.000
_cell.length_c   1.000
_cell.angle_alpha   90.00
_cell.angle_beta   90.00
_cell.angle_gamma   90.00
#
_symmetry.space_group_name_H-M   'P 1'
#
loop_
_entity.id
_entity.type
_entity.pdbx_description
1 polymer ?
#
loop_
_entity_poly.entity_id
_entity_poly.type
_entity_poly.pdbx_seq_one_letter_code
_entity_poly.pdbx_strand_id
1 'polypeptide(L)'
;LLVIYSTFSYCQRDLSQLPEDDERKLASVRQLFNKTGPLFLTTAVNGIVNGNSRVCWSSQEAGNSFPGFRHRLTYYDVGATQPTEILIHWYVGTVGGVPKVFLKADAGRHPINITADYFLVEAQPTCVVLMLPMTPNSNSSCLLWEAQRNLTGGNRTLCRNAFSKNCTGFLVTVGRERER
;
A
#
# COMPACT_ATOMS: atom_id res chain seq x y z
N LEU A 1 3.31 -41.00 33.26
CA LEU A 1 3.34 -40.81 31.79
C LEU A 1 2.42 -39.64 31.47
N LEU A 2 2.98 -38.47 31.17
CA LEU A 2 2.22 -37.28 30.79
C LEU A 2 2.04 -37.31 29.26
N VAL A 3 0.82 -37.61 28.81
CA VAL A 3 0.44 -37.54 27.41
C VAL A 3 0.17 -36.06 27.10
N ILE A 4 1.09 -35.41 26.40
CA ILE A 4 0.90 -34.05 25.90
C ILE A 4 -0.01 -34.15 24.68
N TYR A 5 -1.29 -33.83 24.86
CA TYR A 5 -2.21 -33.56 23.77
C TYR A 5 -1.80 -32.22 23.14
N SER A 6 -1.05 -32.23 22.04
CA SER A 6 -0.93 -31.06 21.19
C SER A 6 -2.17 -30.99 20.30
N THR A 7 -3.15 -30.18 20.67
CA THR A 7 -4.18 -29.75 19.73
C THR A 7 -3.47 -28.98 18.62
N PHE A 8 -3.58 -29.48 17.39
CA PHE A 8 -3.14 -28.76 16.20
C PHE A 8 -3.79 -27.38 16.20
N SER A 9 -2.99 -26.34 16.40
CA SER A 9 -3.42 -24.95 16.22
C SER A 9 -3.61 -24.69 14.73
N TYR A 10 -4.81 -24.95 14.22
CA TYR A 10 -5.27 -24.70 12.83
C TYR A 10 -5.13 -23.25 12.34
N CYS A 11 -4.62 -22.33 13.17
CA CYS A 11 -4.52 -20.90 12.87
C CYS A 11 -3.10 -20.42 12.52
N GLN A 12 -2.07 -21.25 12.70
CA GLN A 12 -0.70 -20.87 12.32
C GLN A 12 -0.34 -21.52 10.99
N ARG A 13 -0.55 -20.77 9.91
CA ARG A 13 -0.09 -21.20 8.58
C ARG A 13 1.43 -21.10 8.56
N ASP A 14 2.07 -22.18 8.15
CA ASP A 14 3.52 -22.21 7.98
C ASP A 14 3.92 -21.23 6.86
N LEU A 15 4.52 -20.11 7.25
CA LEU A 15 4.98 -19.09 6.31
C LEU A 15 6.19 -19.56 5.49
N SER A 16 6.81 -20.70 5.83
CA SER A 16 7.91 -21.28 5.05
C SER A 16 7.49 -21.80 3.68
N GLN A 17 6.18 -21.90 3.42
CA GLN A 17 5.63 -22.29 2.11
C GLN A 17 5.23 -21.08 1.25
N LEU A 18 5.58 -19.87 1.65
CA LEU A 18 5.28 -18.69 0.84
C LEU A 18 6.16 -18.72 -0.41
N PRO A 19 5.63 -18.37 -1.60
CA PRO A 19 6.45 -18.25 -2.80
C PRO A 19 7.62 -17.27 -2.57
N GLU A 20 8.80 -17.60 -3.08
CA GLU A 20 10.01 -16.78 -2.92
C GLU A 20 9.79 -15.31 -3.33
N ASP A 21 9.01 -15.10 -4.40
CA ASP A 21 8.64 -13.77 -4.89
C ASP A 21 7.86 -12.95 -3.84
N ASP A 22 6.94 -13.61 -3.14
CA ASP A 22 6.10 -13.01 -2.10
C ASP A 22 6.92 -12.72 -0.83
N GLU A 23 7.83 -13.63 -0.45
CA GLU A 23 8.78 -13.40 0.64
C GLU A 23 9.67 -12.19 0.35
N ARG A 24 10.23 -12.11 -0.85
CA ARG A 24 11.05 -10.99 -1.31
C ARG A 24 10.28 -9.67 -1.25
N LYS A 25 9.03 -9.66 -1.69
CA LYS A 25 8.16 -8.47 -1.63
C LYS A 25 7.90 -8.04 -0.19
N LEU A 26 7.55 -8.97 0.69
CA LEU A 26 7.32 -8.69 2.11
C LEU A 26 8.58 -8.15 2.80
N ALA A 27 9.75 -8.74 2.52
CA ALA A 27 11.02 -8.25 3.04
C ALA A 27 11.33 -6.84 2.52
N SER A 28 11.13 -6.59 1.23
CA SER A 28 11.39 -5.28 0.60
C SER A 28 10.51 -4.18 1.16
N VAL A 29 9.20 -4.43 1.33
CA VAL A 29 8.29 -3.42 1.87
C VAL A 29 8.53 -3.17 3.37
N ARG A 30 8.90 -4.20 4.15
CA ARG A 30 9.33 -4.01 5.56
C ARG A 30 10.57 -3.12 5.63
N GLN A 31 11.57 -3.38 4.79
CA GLN A 31 12.76 -2.55 4.72
C GLN A 31 12.40 -1.12 4.29
N LEU A 32 11.49 -0.95 3.32
CA LEU A 32 11.07 0.35 2.82
C LEU A 32 10.36 1.19 3.89
N PHE A 33 9.44 0.59 4.66
CA PHE A 33 8.74 1.28 5.75
C PHE A 33 9.62 1.55 6.96
N ASN A 34 10.63 0.72 7.20
CA ASN A 34 11.58 0.97 8.30
C ASN A 34 12.65 2.03 7.99
N LYS A 35 12.62 2.66 6.80
CA LYS A 35 13.56 3.73 6.45
C LYS A 35 13.11 5.07 7.02
N THR A 36 14.08 5.88 7.45
CA THR A 36 13.85 7.24 7.97
C THR A 36 13.48 8.26 6.90
N GLY A 37 13.79 7.96 5.64
CA GLY A 37 13.46 8.82 4.50
C GLY A 37 11.96 8.80 4.16
N PRO A 38 11.42 9.91 3.61
CA PRO A 38 10.01 9.96 3.23
C PRO A 38 9.72 9.08 2.01
N LEU A 39 8.51 8.53 1.99
CA LEU A 39 7.88 7.93 0.82
C LEU A 39 6.91 8.93 0.21
N PHE A 40 6.90 9.04 -1.11
CA PHE A 40 6.00 9.92 -1.85
C PHE A 40 5.02 9.10 -2.67
N LEU A 41 3.75 9.47 -2.66
CA LEU A 41 2.77 8.90 -3.57
C LEU A 41 2.94 9.59 -4.93
N THR A 42 3.56 8.90 -5.87
CA THR A 42 3.87 9.49 -7.18
C THR A 42 2.84 9.18 -8.24
N THR A 43 2.11 8.08 -8.09
CA THR A 43 1.00 7.73 -8.98
C THR A 43 -0.08 7.03 -8.19
N ALA A 44 -1.32 7.43 -8.42
CA ALA A 44 -2.46 6.81 -7.76
C ALA A 44 -3.71 6.89 -8.66
N VAL A 45 -4.61 5.94 -8.47
CA VAL A 45 -5.90 5.85 -9.17
C VAL A 45 -6.98 5.59 -8.13
N ASN A 46 -8.05 6.39 -8.14
CA ASN A 46 -9.19 6.31 -7.19
C ASN A 46 -8.77 6.35 -5.70
N GLY A 47 -9.67 5.93 -4.80
CA GLY A 47 -9.38 5.82 -3.37
C GLY A 47 -9.01 7.14 -2.71
N ILE A 48 -7.82 7.20 -2.09
CA ILE A 48 -7.37 8.36 -1.30
C ILE A 48 -7.16 9.63 -2.15
N VAL A 49 -7.03 9.50 -3.47
CA VAL A 49 -6.89 10.61 -4.42
C VAL A 49 -8.17 10.88 -5.21
N ASN A 50 -9.30 10.23 -4.87
CA ASN A 50 -10.55 10.40 -5.60
C ASN A 50 -10.98 11.89 -5.65
N GLY A 51 -11.42 12.34 -6.83
CA GLY A 51 -11.81 13.73 -7.08
C GLY A 51 -10.64 14.72 -7.15
N ASN A 52 -9.38 14.28 -7.11
CA ASN A 52 -8.18 15.11 -7.20
C ASN A 52 -8.13 16.28 -6.19
N SER A 53 -8.90 16.23 -5.11
CA SER A 53 -8.97 17.30 -4.11
C SER A 53 -7.78 17.30 -3.15
N ARG A 54 -6.93 16.25 -3.20
CA ARG A 54 -5.78 16.07 -2.31
C ARG A 54 -4.53 15.68 -3.08
N VAL A 55 -3.44 16.39 -2.82
CA VAL A 55 -2.20 16.29 -3.57
C VAL A 55 -0.98 16.21 -2.65
N CYS A 56 0.19 15.95 -3.24
CA CYS A 56 1.48 16.00 -2.56
C CYS A 56 1.58 15.07 -1.34
N TRP A 57 1.00 13.87 -1.44
CA TRP A 57 1.03 12.88 -0.36
C TRP A 57 2.44 12.38 -0.07
N SER A 58 2.79 12.31 1.21
CA SER A 58 4.03 11.70 1.68
C SER A 58 3.82 10.94 2.99
N SER A 59 4.60 9.90 3.23
CA SER A 59 4.60 9.12 4.46
C SER A 59 6.02 9.02 4.99
N GLN A 60 6.25 9.36 6.26
CA GLN A 60 7.56 9.29 6.89
C GLN A 60 7.48 8.57 8.23
N GLU A 61 8.50 7.78 8.56
CA GLU A 61 8.62 7.10 9.86
C GLU A 61 8.49 8.12 11.01
N ALA A 62 7.73 7.76 12.04
CA ALA A 62 7.37 8.62 13.17
C ALA A 62 7.68 7.97 14.52
N GLY A 63 8.73 7.17 14.58
CA GLY A 63 9.17 6.41 15.74
C GLY A 63 8.79 4.92 15.72
N ASN A 64 9.52 4.16 16.52
CA ASN A 64 9.32 2.73 16.67
C ASN A 64 7.90 2.43 17.19
N SER A 65 7.12 1.68 16.41
CA SER A 65 5.91 1.02 16.88
C SER A 65 6.07 -0.47 16.74
N PHE A 66 5.56 -1.23 17.71
CA PHE A 66 5.38 -2.67 17.55
C PHE A 66 3.99 -3.05 18.04
N PRO A 67 3.22 -3.86 17.28
CA PRO A 67 3.50 -4.35 15.92
C PRO A 67 3.28 -3.26 14.85
N GLY A 68 4.06 -3.30 13.75
CA GLY A 68 3.87 -2.43 12.57
C GLY A 68 4.90 -1.29 12.42
N PHE A 69 4.67 -0.39 11.47
CA PHE A 69 5.52 0.78 11.22
C PHE A 69 4.68 2.04 11.35
N ARG A 70 4.96 2.87 12.36
CA ARG A 70 4.25 4.11 12.60
C ARG A 70 4.82 5.22 11.75
N HIS A 71 3.95 5.85 10.97
CA HIS A 71 4.33 6.91 10.06
C HIS A 71 3.44 8.15 10.28
N ARG A 72 4.01 9.31 9.98
CA ARG A 72 3.29 10.55 9.73
C ARG A 72 2.94 10.60 8.24
N LEU A 73 1.66 10.61 7.93
CA LEU A 73 1.14 10.81 6.58
C LEU A 73 0.75 12.27 6.42
N THR A 74 1.28 12.91 5.38
CA THR A 74 1.10 14.33 5.08
C THR A 74 0.50 14.48 3.69
N TYR A 75 -0.46 15.39 3.53
CA TYR A 75 -1.03 15.76 2.22
C TYR A 75 -1.54 17.21 2.25
N TYR A 76 -1.89 17.74 1.09
CA TYR A 76 -2.49 19.07 0.94
C TYR A 76 -3.85 18.94 0.28
N ASP A 77 -4.88 19.56 0.84
CA ASP A 77 -6.10 19.83 0.09
C ASP A 77 -5.82 20.90 -0.97
N VAL A 78 -6.40 20.78 -2.16
CA VAL A 78 -6.20 21.75 -3.25
C VAL A 78 -6.67 23.13 -2.80
N GLY A 79 -5.76 24.11 -2.87
CA GLY A 79 -5.99 25.49 -2.42
C GLY A 79 -5.62 25.75 -0.96
N ALA A 80 -5.28 24.72 -0.17
CA ALA A 80 -4.76 24.90 1.17
C ALA A 80 -3.28 25.32 1.15
N THR A 81 -2.90 26.20 2.06
CA THR A 81 -1.50 26.63 2.27
C THR A 81 -0.78 25.78 3.31
N GLN A 82 -1.53 25.11 4.20
CA GLN A 82 -0.99 24.26 5.25
C GLN A 82 -1.25 22.78 4.94
N PRO A 83 -0.29 21.89 5.23
CA PRO A 83 -0.51 20.46 5.10
C PRO A 83 -1.46 19.94 6.18
N THR A 84 -2.20 18.89 5.84
CA THR A 84 -2.84 18.03 6.83
C THR A 84 -1.91 16.87 7.16
N GLU A 85 -1.74 16.60 8.45
CA GLU A 85 -0.92 15.49 8.96
C GLU A 85 -1.76 14.54 9.80
N ILE A 86 -1.59 13.24 9.56
CA ILE A 86 -2.23 12.19 10.35
C ILE A 86 -1.23 11.09 10.70
N LEU A 87 -1.38 10.52 11.88
CA LEU A 87 -0.58 9.35 12.29
C LEU A 87 -1.24 8.08 11.79
N ILE A 88 -0.43 7.22 11.19
CA ILE A 88 -0.86 5.95 10.61
C ILE A 88 0.09 4.83 11.03
N HIS A 89 -0.39 3.60 10.91
CA HIS A 89 0.39 2.39 11.08
C HIS A 89 0.28 1.52 9.83
N TRP A 90 1.43 1.11 9.30
CA TRP A 90 1.54 0.10 8.27
C TRP A 90 1.81 -1.26 8.91
N TYR A 91 1.01 -2.26 8.59
CA TYR A 91 1.23 -3.65 9.01
C TYR A 91 1.48 -4.50 7.78
N VAL A 92 2.60 -5.21 7.76
CA VAL A 92 3.04 -6.02 6.61
C VAL A 92 2.96 -7.49 6.98
N GLY A 93 2.16 -8.25 6.24
CA GLY A 93 1.99 -9.67 6.48
C GLY A 93 1.22 -10.37 5.36
N THR A 94 0.62 -11.50 5.71
CA THR A 94 -0.16 -12.30 4.77
C THR A 94 -1.55 -12.56 5.31
N VAL A 95 -2.56 -12.54 4.45
CA VAL A 95 -3.92 -12.98 4.78
C VAL A 95 -4.28 -14.11 3.82
N GLY A 96 -4.59 -15.30 4.36
CA GLY A 96 -4.87 -16.48 3.53
C GLY A 96 -3.68 -16.91 2.66
N GLY A 97 -2.44 -16.56 3.02
CA GLY A 97 -1.22 -16.81 2.24
C GLY A 97 -0.95 -15.76 1.16
N VAL A 98 -1.78 -14.73 1.02
CA VAL A 98 -1.57 -13.66 0.06
C VAL A 98 -0.88 -12.47 0.74
N PRO A 99 0.21 -11.91 0.17
CA PRO A 99 0.86 -10.71 0.70
C PRO A 99 -0.06 -9.49 0.78
N LYS A 100 -0.04 -8.85 1.94
CA LYS A 100 -0.91 -7.73 2.29
C LYS A 100 -0.17 -6.65 3.05
N VAL A 101 -0.65 -5.43 2.87
CA VAL A 101 -0.30 -4.28 3.70
C VAL A 101 -1.60 -3.71 4.26
N PHE A 102 -1.78 -3.82 5.57
CA PHE A 102 -2.88 -3.17 6.26
C PHE A 102 -2.44 -1.77 6.69
N LEU A 103 -3.17 -0.76 6.23
CA LEU A 103 -3.01 0.63 6.63
C LEU A 103 -4.09 0.94 7.67
N LYS A 104 -3.69 1.51 8.81
CA LYS A 104 -4.60 1.96 9.86
C LYS A 104 -4.29 3.40 10.25
N ALA A 105 -5.28 4.28 10.23
CA ALA A 105 -5.15 5.59 10.87
C ALA A 105 -5.31 5.47 12.39
N ASP A 106 -4.53 6.23 13.16
CA ASP A 106 -4.66 6.29 14.63
C ASP A 106 -6.07 6.77 15.01
N ALA A 107 -6.56 6.37 16.20
CA ALA A 107 -7.90 6.75 16.63
C ALA A 107 -8.04 8.28 16.70
N GLY A 108 -9.00 8.83 15.95
CA GLY A 108 -9.27 10.26 15.86
C GLY A 108 -10.31 10.54 14.77
N ARG A 109 -10.95 11.72 14.82
CA ARG A 109 -11.77 12.20 13.70
C ARG A 109 -10.84 12.70 12.61
N HIS A 110 -10.46 11.80 11.72
CA HIS A 110 -9.74 12.17 10.50
C HIS A 110 -10.74 12.52 9.40
N PRO A 111 -10.45 13.55 8.59
CA PRO A 111 -11.31 13.94 7.46
C PRO A 111 -11.34 12.89 6.33
N ILE A 112 -10.52 11.84 6.43
CA ILE A 112 -10.37 10.80 5.42
C ILE A 112 -10.43 9.40 6.03
N ASN A 113 -11.15 8.50 5.36
CA ASN A 113 -11.11 7.08 5.66
C ASN A 113 -10.05 6.42 4.77
N ILE A 114 -8.87 6.18 5.33
CA ILE A 114 -7.73 5.55 4.63
C ILE A 114 -7.43 4.13 5.12
N THR A 115 -8.13 3.69 6.16
CA THR A 115 -7.89 2.39 6.78
C THR A 115 -8.36 1.28 5.85
N ALA A 116 -7.45 0.42 5.38
CA ALA A 116 -7.78 -0.67 4.46
C ALA A 116 -6.67 -1.74 4.36
N ASP A 117 -7.07 -2.93 3.93
CA ASP A 117 -6.20 -4.07 3.63
C ASP A 117 -5.80 -4.11 2.15
N TYR A 118 -4.67 -3.50 1.83
CA TYR A 118 -4.13 -3.46 0.47
C TYR A 118 -3.46 -4.78 0.09
N PHE A 119 -3.67 -5.23 -1.14
CA PHE A 119 -2.81 -6.23 -1.77
C PHE A 119 -1.43 -5.63 -2.07
N LEU A 120 -0.39 -6.37 -1.73
CA LEU A 120 0.98 -6.04 -2.08
C LEU A 120 1.27 -6.58 -3.48
N VAL A 121 1.16 -5.71 -4.50
CA VAL A 121 1.31 -6.12 -5.91
C VAL A 121 2.79 -6.30 -6.26
N GLU A 122 3.60 -5.31 -5.89
CA GLU A 122 5.04 -5.28 -6.13
C GLU A 122 5.74 -4.47 -5.04
N ALA A 123 6.95 -4.88 -4.67
CA ALA A 123 7.76 -4.16 -3.70
C ALA A 123 9.23 -4.33 -4.02
N GLN A 124 9.92 -3.20 -4.02
CA GLN A 124 11.35 -3.10 -4.23
C GLN A 124 11.93 -2.24 -3.09
N PRO A 125 13.26 -2.25 -2.89
CA PRO A 125 13.89 -1.46 -1.81
C PRO A 125 13.62 0.05 -1.85
N THR A 126 13.09 0.58 -2.96
CA THR A 126 12.84 2.01 -3.18
C THR A 126 11.40 2.34 -3.56
N CYS A 127 10.53 1.36 -3.76
CA CYS A 127 9.14 1.59 -4.17
C CYS A 127 8.21 0.44 -3.81
N VAL A 128 6.92 0.74 -3.70
CA VAL A 128 5.88 -0.26 -3.45
C VAL A 128 4.60 0.08 -4.20
N VAL A 129 3.94 -0.95 -4.71
CA VAL A 129 2.63 -0.86 -5.37
C VAL A 129 1.60 -1.57 -4.51
N LEU A 130 0.59 -0.81 -4.10
CA LEU A 130 -0.52 -1.27 -3.28
C LEU A 130 -1.82 -1.17 -4.06
N MET A 131 -2.69 -2.16 -3.92
CA MET A 131 -3.98 -2.21 -4.62
C MET A 131 -5.12 -2.61 -3.69
N LEU A 132 -6.25 -1.90 -3.81
CA LEU A 132 -7.56 -2.40 -3.38
C LEU A 132 -8.32 -2.83 -4.63
N PRO A 133 -8.75 -4.10 -4.71
CA PRO A 133 -9.51 -4.57 -5.86
C PRO A 133 -10.85 -3.83 -5.94
N MET A 134 -11.42 -3.82 -7.13
CA MET A 134 -12.76 -3.30 -7.34
C MET A 134 -13.75 -4.09 -6.47
N THR A 135 -14.61 -3.37 -5.76
CA THR A 135 -15.80 -3.96 -5.12
C THR A 135 -17.02 -3.56 -5.95
N PRO A 136 -18.16 -4.24 -5.82
CA PRO A 136 -19.38 -3.86 -6.57
C PRO A 136 -19.77 -2.38 -6.43
N ASN A 137 -19.34 -1.73 -5.36
CA ASN A 137 -19.69 -0.35 -5.01
C ASN A 137 -18.52 0.63 -5.11
N SER A 138 -17.32 0.20 -5.52
CA SER A 138 -16.16 1.08 -5.60
C SER A 138 -15.17 0.67 -6.68
N ASN A 139 -14.66 1.65 -7.42
CA ASN A 139 -13.55 1.43 -8.34
C ASN A 139 -12.31 0.88 -7.60
N SER A 140 -11.50 0.09 -8.29
CA SER A 140 -10.20 -0.35 -7.77
C SER A 140 -9.34 0.88 -7.44
N SER A 141 -8.68 0.84 -6.29
CA SER A 141 -7.71 1.86 -5.88
C SER A 141 -6.30 1.31 -6.04
N CYS A 142 -5.40 2.09 -6.62
CA CYS A 142 -4.00 1.71 -6.75
C CYS A 142 -3.08 2.85 -6.32
N LEU A 143 -2.01 2.51 -5.61
CA LEU A 143 -1.07 3.47 -5.03
C LEU A 143 0.36 3.03 -5.35
N LEU A 144 1.14 3.90 -6.01
CA LEU A 144 2.58 3.75 -6.19
C LEU A 144 3.30 4.72 -5.25
N TRP A 145 4.00 4.16 -4.27
CA TRP A 145 4.84 4.89 -3.33
C TRP A 145 6.31 4.74 -3.70
N GLU A 146 7.06 5.84 -3.64
CA GLU A 146 8.47 5.89 -4.03
C GLU A 146 9.30 6.65 -2.99
N ALA A 147 10.47 6.13 -2.61
CA ALA A 147 11.37 6.76 -1.64
C ALA A 147 12.02 8.07 -2.14
N GLN A 148 12.01 8.32 -3.44
CA GLN A 148 12.42 9.60 -4.01
C GLN A 148 11.54 9.92 -5.21
N ARG A 149 11.19 11.20 -5.39
CA ARG A 149 10.36 11.67 -6.53
C ARG A 149 11.02 11.40 -7.89
N ASN A 150 12.35 11.45 -7.92
CA ASN A 150 13.18 11.32 -9.13
C ASN A 150 14.07 10.07 -9.11
N LEU A 151 13.55 8.93 -8.66
CA LEU A 151 14.30 7.66 -8.79
C LEU A 151 14.66 7.40 -10.26
N THR A 152 15.92 7.14 -10.54
CA THR A 152 16.39 6.62 -11.83
C THR A 152 16.97 5.22 -11.59
N GLY A 153 16.53 4.21 -12.34
CA GLY A 153 17.06 2.85 -12.23
C GLY A 153 16.06 1.71 -12.40
N GLY A 154 16.57 0.47 -12.40
CA GLY A 154 15.80 -0.75 -12.67
C GLY A 154 14.65 -1.02 -11.70
N ASN A 155 14.87 -0.80 -10.39
CA ASN A 155 13.86 -1.04 -9.36
C ASN A 155 12.59 -0.21 -9.56
N ARG A 156 12.74 1.06 -9.98
CA ARG A 156 11.60 1.94 -10.30
C ARG A 156 10.77 1.38 -11.45
N THR A 157 11.46 0.86 -12.47
CA THR A 157 10.82 0.31 -13.67
C THR A 157 9.95 -0.89 -13.32
N LEU A 158 10.39 -1.75 -12.40
CA LEU A 158 9.59 -2.89 -11.92
C LEU A 158 8.28 -2.44 -11.26
N CYS A 159 8.34 -1.50 -10.31
CA CYS A 159 7.13 -0.98 -9.65
C CYS A 159 6.21 -0.26 -10.65
N ARG A 160 6.75 0.54 -11.57
CA ARG A 160 5.93 1.25 -12.58
C ARG A 160 5.26 0.29 -13.56
N ASN A 161 5.98 -0.74 -14.00
CA ASN A 161 5.42 -1.78 -14.88
C ASN A 161 4.34 -2.57 -14.14
N ALA A 162 4.57 -2.93 -12.88
CA ALA A 162 3.59 -3.60 -12.06
C ALA A 162 2.34 -2.73 -11.83
N PHE A 163 2.52 -1.43 -11.58
CA PHE A 163 1.44 -0.47 -11.48
C PHE A 163 0.64 -0.41 -12.79
N SER A 164 1.30 -0.18 -13.93
CA SER A 164 0.59 -0.11 -15.22
C SER A 164 -0.14 -1.42 -15.53
N LYS A 165 0.52 -2.57 -15.38
CA LYS A 165 -0.09 -3.87 -15.67
C LYS A 165 -1.35 -4.15 -14.83
N ASN A 166 -1.33 -3.82 -13.54
CA ASN A 166 -2.39 -4.19 -12.62
C ASN A 166 -3.43 -3.08 -12.39
N CYS A 167 -3.07 -1.81 -12.64
CA CYS A 167 -3.87 -0.66 -12.25
C CYS A 167 -4.39 0.17 -13.42
N THR A 168 -3.82 0.03 -14.63
CA THR A 168 -4.33 0.72 -15.84
C THR A 168 -5.17 -0.17 -16.75
N GLY A 169 -5.34 -1.45 -16.40
CA GLY A 169 -6.05 -2.46 -17.20
C GLY A 169 -7.57 -2.30 -17.33
N PHE A 170 -8.18 -1.26 -16.75
CA PHE A 170 -9.63 -0.98 -16.85
C PHE A 170 -9.97 0.32 -17.60
N LEU A 171 -9.00 0.97 -18.25
CA LEU A 171 -9.22 2.16 -19.09
C LEU A 171 -9.12 1.87 -20.60
N VAL A 172 -9.38 0.63 -21.02
CA VAL A 172 -9.47 0.25 -22.45
C VAL A 172 -10.80 -0.44 -22.72
N THR A 173 -11.91 0.30 -22.59
CA THR A 173 -13.12 0.23 -23.45
C THR A 173 -14.19 1.22 -22.94
N VAL A 174 -13.95 2.51 -23.14
CA VAL A 174 -15.02 3.47 -23.50
C VAL A 174 -14.45 4.38 -24.59
N GLY A 175 -13.93 3.75 -25.64
CA GLY A 175 -13.63 4.41 -26.89
C GLY A 175 -14.85 4.27 -27.79
N ARG A 176 -15.61 5.36 -27.93
CA ARG A 176 -16.53 5.67 -29.04
C ARG A 176 -17.38 4.51 -29.58
N GLU A 177 -18.65 4.52 -29.21
CA GLU A 177 -19.73 4.29 -30.18
C GLU A 177 -20.90 5.22 -29.85
N ARG A 178 -20.84 6.43 -30.43
CA ARG A 178 -22.02 7.21 -30.79
C ARG A 178 -21.74 7.87 -32.13
N GLU A 179 -22.76 7.76 -32.98
CA GLU A 179 -23.01 8.50 -34.23
C GLU A 179 -22.33 7.95 -35.49
N ARG A 180 -23.02 7.02 -36.18
CA ARG A 180 -24.04 7.33 -37.20
C ARG A 180 -24.98 6.16 -37.43
#